data_AF-A0A1Z4UZ41-F1
#
_entry.id   AF-A0A1Z4UZ41-F1
#
_cell.length_a   1.000
_cell.length_b   1.000
_cell.length_c   1.000
_cell.angle_alpha   90.00
_cell.angle_beta   90.00
_cell.angle_gamma   90.00
#
_symmetry.space_group_name_H-M   'P 1'
#
loop_
_entity.id
_entity.type
_entity.pdbx_description
1 polymer ?
#
loop_
_entity_poly.entity_id
_entity_poly.type
_entity_poly.pdbx_seq_one_letter_code
_entity_poly.pdbx_strand_id
1 'polypeptide(L)'
;MGNQLKTAILLATLSGLLIAISYWVIGGTGGLVIGIGLAAATNLFSWYQSDKIALAVYNAQPVTAAEAPGLYRIVQKLSTRANIPMPGVYIVPSPTANAFATGRDPEHAAVAVTAGILDILPEDELEGVIAHELTHIINRDTLTQAVAATVAGAVSFLAQMLSYSMWFGGGSRDNERGGNPLGVLATVLFAPIAATIIQLAISRTREFSADAGAAKLTGNPRALARALQRLESTARQMPLNANPAFEPLLIIHPISGQFLGNLFSSHPVTEARVEALLQLEGQLISR
;
A
#
# COMPACT_ATOMS: atom_id res chain seq x y z
N MET A 1 12.40 -15.44 -7.51
CA MET A 1 11.01 -15.24 -7.99
C MET A 1 10.83 -13.78 -8.35
N GLY A 2 10.45 -13.46 -9.59
CA GLY A 2 10.17 -12.08 -10.02
C GLY A 2 8.95 -11.51 -9.31
N ASN A 3 8.90 -10.17 -9.14
CA ASN A 3 7.82 -9.47 -8.44
C ASN A 3 6.43 -9.74 -9.05
N GLN A 4 6.35 -9.98 -10.37
CA GLN A 4 5.11 -10.32 -11.07
C GLN A 4 4.51 -11.67 -10.63
N LEU A 5 5.34 -12.70 -10.40
CA LEU A 5 4.85 -13.98 -9.91
C LEU A 5 4.32 -13.86 -8.47
N LYS A 6 5.00 -13.05 -7.64
CA LYS A 6 4.51 -12.73 -6.28
C LYS A 6 3.17 -11.98 -6.32
N THR A 7 3.00 -11.04 -7.26
CA THR A 7 1.71 -10.37 -7.53
C THR A 7 0.64 -11.36 -7.93
N ALA A 8 0.90 -12.24 -8.90
CA ALA A 8 -0.09 -13.21 -9.36
C ALA A 8 -0.54 -14.13 -8.21
N ILE A 9 0.42 -14.62 -7.41
CA ILE A 9 0.13 -15.46 -6.22
C ILE A 9 -0.69 -14.66 -5.19
N LEU A 10 -0.34 -13.40 -4.91
CA LEU A 10 -1.08 -12.55 -3.98
C LEU A 10 -2.54 -12.40 -4.39
N LEU A 11 -2.76 -11.97 -5.63
CA LEU A 11 -4.10 -11.70 -6.15
C LEU A 11 -4.93 -12.97 -6.25
N ALA A 12 -4.33 -14.09 -6.67
CA ALA A 12 -4.99 -15.38 -6.70
C ALA A 12 -5.36 -15.86 -5.28
N THR A 13 -4.49 -15.66 -4.30
CA THR A 13 -4.74 -16.08 -2.91
C THR A 13 -5.84 -15.24 -2.27
N LEU A 14 -5.79 -13.90 -2.42
CA LEU A 14 -6.81 -13.01 -1.87
C LEU A 14 -8.17 -13.19 -2.56
N SER A 15 -8.17 -13.33 -3.89
CA SER A 15 -9.40 -13.60 -4.65
C SER A 15 -9.97 -14.98 -4.30
N GLY A 16 -9.10 -15.99 -4.17
CA GLY A 16 -9.50 -17.33 -3.73
C GLY A 16 -10.09 -17.33 -2.31
N LEU A 17 -9.52 -16.56 -1.40
CA LEU A 17 -10.06 -16.35 -0.05
C LEU A 17 -11.44 -15.70 -0.11
N LEU A 18 -11.62 -14.64 -0.92
CA LEU A 18 -12.91 -13.98 -1.11
C LEU A 18 -13.97 -14.93 -1.67
N ILE A 19 -13.62 -15.73 -2.68
CA ILE A 19 -14.51 -16.73 -3.29
C ILE A 19 -14.87 -17.81 -2.27
N ALA A 20 -13.90 -18.32 -1.51
CA ALA A 20 -14.13 -19.32 -0.48
C ALA A 20 -15.10 -18.79 0.59
N ILE A 21 -14.85 -17.58 1.11
CA ILE A 21 -15.76 -16.94 2.07
C ILE A 21 -17.16 -16.80 1.49
N SER A 22 -17.27 -16.34 0.23
CA SER A 22 -18.57 -16.17 -0.43
C SER A 22 -19.32 -17.51 -0.58
N TYR A 23 -18.62 -18.59 -0.94
CA TYR A 23 -19.18 -19.94 -0.99
C TYR A 23 -19.71 -20.41 0.37
N TRP A 24 -18.93 -20.23 1.43
CA TRP A 24 -19.30 -20.68 2.77
C TRP A 24 -20.41 -19.83 3.41
N VAL A 25 -20.44 -18.53 3.14
CA VAL A 25 -21.36 -17.58 3.77
C VAL A 25 -22.71 -17.52 3.05
N ILE A 26 -22.69 -17.40 1.73
CA ILE A 26 -23.93 -17.27 0.92
C ILE A 26 -24.50 -18.66 0.58
N GLY A 27 -23.64 -19.67 0.56
CA GLY A 27 -24.02 -21.07 0.38
C GLY A 27 -23.89 -21.57 -1.05
N GLY A 28 -23.18 -22.68 -1.21
CA GLY A 28 -23.16 -23.49 -2.43
C GLY A 28 -22.68 -22.74 -3.68
N THR A 29 -23.15 -23.21 -4.84
CA THR A 29 -22.75 -22.65 -6.14
C THR A 29 -23.13 -21.19 -6.33
N GLY A 30 -24.22 -20.72 -5.70
CA GLY A 30 -24.63 -19.31 -5.73
C GLY A 30 -23.61 -18.39 -5.08
N GLY A 31 -23.11 -18.76 -3.88
CA GLY A 31 -22.05 -18.02 -3.21
C GLY A 31 -20.73 -17.99 -3.98
N LEU A 32 -20.40 -19.10 -4.66
CA LEU A 32 -19.20 -19.17 -5.52
C LEU A 32 -19.30 -18.21 -6.72
N VAL A 33 -20.44 -18.17 -7.41
CA VAL A 33 -20.65 -17.25 -8.54
C VAL A 33 -20.58 -15.79 -8.10
N ILE A 34 -21.22 -15.46 -6.96
CA ILE A 34 -21.17 -14.10 -6.39
C ILE A 34 -19.73 -13.74 -6.00
N GLY A 35 -19.00 -14.65 -5.37
CA GLY A 35 -17.60 -14.44 -4.99
C GLY A 35 -16.69 -14.18 -6.20
N ILE A 36 -16.86 -14.94 -7.29
CA ILE A 36 -16.13 -14.71 -8.54
C ILE A 36 -16.47 -13.36 -9.13
N GLY A 37 -17.77 -13.02 -9.19
CA GLY A 37 -18.23 -11.72 -9.70
C GLY A 37 -17.68 -10.55 -8.90
N LEU A 38 -17.71 -10.64 -7.57
CA LEU A 38 -17.17 -9.61 -6.68
C LEU A 38 -15.64 -9.51 -6.80
N ALA A 39 -14.92 -10.64 -6.86
CA ALA A 39 -13.48 -10.63 -7.09
C ALA A 39 -13.15 -9.96 -8.43
N ALA A 40 -13.84 -10.32 -9.52
CA ALA A 40 -13.62 -9.71 -10.83
C ALA A 40 -13.93 -8.21 -10.82
N ALA A 41 -15.06 -7.81 -10.25
CA ALA A 41 -15.47 -6.41 -10.17
C ALA A 41 -14.48 -5.56 -9.35
N THR A 42 -14.06 -6.03 -8.19
CA THR A 42 -13.10 -5.34 -7.32
C THR A 42 -11.71 -5.22 -7.95
N ASN A 43 -11.21 -6.29 -8.60
CA ASN A 43 -9.95 -6.26 -9.33
C ASN A 43 -10.01 -5.26 -10.51
N LEU A 44 -11.07 -5.30 -11.32
CA LEU A 44 -11.25 -4.39 -12.46
C LEU A 44 -11.39 -2.93 -12.01
N PHE A 45 -12.21 -2.68 -10.98
CA PHE A 45 -12.40 -1.35 -10.42
C PHE A 45 -11.09 -0.79 -9.87
N SER A 46 -10.36 -1.59 -9.09
CA SER A 46 -9.06 -1.18 -8.55
C SER A 46 -8.05 -0.92 -9.66
N TRP A 47 -8.08 -1.66 -10.78
CA TRP A 47 -7.13 -1.44 -11.88
C TRP A 47 -7.35 -0.10 -12.60
N TYR A 48 -8.60 0.37 -12.69
CA TYR A 48 -8.94 1.58 -13.43
C TYR A 48 -9.03 2.86 -12.59
N GLN A 49 -9.32 2.76 -11.29
CA GLN A 49 -9.72 3.91 -10.47
C GLN A 49 -8.88 4.12 -9.20
N SER A 50 -7.94 3.24 -8.87
CA SER A 50 -7.17 3.35 -7.62
C SER A 50 -6.37 4.64 -7.49
N ASP A 51 -5.85 5.14 -8.61
CA ASP A 51 -5.08 6.38 -8.68
C ASP A 51 -5.93 7.60 -8.36
N LYS A 52 -7.07 7.75 -9.02
CA LYS A 52 -8.00 8.87 -8.81
C LYS A 52 -8.55 8.87 -7.39
N ILE A 53 -8.87 7.70 -6.84
CA ILE A 53 -9.40 7.57 -5.48
C ILE A 53 -8.33 7.97 -4.46
N ALA A 54 -7.10 7.47 -4.59
CA ALA A 54 -6.01 7.81 -3.68
C ALA A 54 -5.73 9.32 -3.69
N LEU A 55 -5.63 9.94 -4.88
CA LEU A 55 -5.41 11.38 -5.01
C LEU A 55 -6.56 12.20 -4.42
N ALA A 56 -7.81 11.79 -4.69
CA ALA A 56 -8.99 12.51 -4.19
C ALA A 56 -9.12 12.43 -2.66
N VAL A 57 -8.84 11.26 -2.07
CA VAL A 57 -8.92 11.05 -0.61
C VAL A 57 -7.93 11.93 0.14
N TYR A 58 -6.73 12.12 -0.42
CA TYR A 58 -5.74 13.02 0.15
C TYR A 58 -5.88 14.47 -0.33
N ASN A 59 -6.92 14.80 -1.10
CA ASN A 59 -7.11 16.14 -1.69
C ASN A 59 -5.85 16.65 -2.41
N ALA A 60 -5.20 15.75 -3.14
CA ALA A 60 -3.95 16.02 -3.83
C ALA A 60 -4.19 17.00 -5.00
N GLN A 61 -3.48 18.12 -5.00
CA GLN A 61 -3.62 19.15 -6.02
C GLN A 61 -2.51 18.99 -7.05
N PRO A 62 -2.85 18.91 -8.36
CA PRO A 62 -1.83 18.89 -9.39
C PRO A 62 -1.07 20.21 -9.33
N VAL A 63 0.25 20.12 -9.42
CA VAL A 63 1.11 21.30 -9.48
C VAL A 63 1.80 21.37 -10.84
N THR A 64 2.32 22.52 -11.20
CA THR A 64 3.11 22.75 -12.40
C THR A 64 4.58 23.03 -12.06
N ALA A 65 5.45 23.00 -13.06
CA ALA A 65 6.87 23.33 -12.88
C ALA A 65 7.10 24.77 -12.39
N ALA A 66 6.14 25.67 -12.60
CA ALA A 66 6.19 27.04 -12.09
C ALA A 66 5.81 27.12 -10.60
N GLU A 67 4.86 26.30 -10.16
CA GLU A 67 4.37 26.29 -8.77
C GLU A 67 5.31 25.54 -7.81
N ALA A 68 5.91 24.44 -8.27
CA ALA A 68 6.80 23.60 -7.47
C ALA A 68 8.09 23.22 -8.22
N PRO A 69 8.97 24.19 -8.58
CA PRO A 69 10.11 23.95 -9.47
C PRO A 69 11.11 22.94 -8.93
N GLY A 70 11.36 22.94 -7.61
CA GLY A 70 12.26 21.99 -6.95
C GLY A 70 11.77 20.55 -7.07
N LEU A 71 10.51 20.31 -6.69
CA LEU A 71 9.86 19.00 -6.79
C LEU A 71 9.82 18.51 -8.24
N TYR A 72 9.40 19.36 -9.17
CA TYR A 72 9.36 19.03 -10.59
C TYR A 72 10.71 18.61 -11.14
N ARG A 73 11.78 19.34 -10.78
CA ARG A 73 13.15 19.02 -11.20
C ARG A 73 13.60 17.65 -10.68
N ILE A 74 13.29 17.32 -9.43
CA ILE A 74 13.63 16.02 -8.84
C ILE A 74 12.90 14.89 -9.57
N VAL A 75 11.58 15.00 -9.72
CA VAL A 75 10.77 13.97 -10.40
C VAL A 75 11.21 13.81 -11.84
N GLN A 76 11.48 14.90 -12.57
CA GLN A 76 11.94 14.86 -13.96
C GLN A 76 13.31 14.22 -14.09
N LYS A 77 14.27 14.58 -13.23
CA LYS A 77 15.62 14.00 -13.19
C LYS A 77 15.54 12.49 -13.00
N LEU A 78 14.77 12.04 -12.01
CA LEU A 78 14.64 10.63 -11.67
C LEU A 78 13.88 9.84 -12.75
N SER A 79 12.80 10.40 -13.29
CA SER A 79 12.03 9.78 -14.39
C SER A 79 12.90 9.59 -15.64
N THR A 80 13.72 10.59 -15.97
CA THR A 80 14.69 10.51 -17.07
C THR A 80 15.74 9.41 -16.82
N ARG A 81 16.30 9.35 -15.61
CA ARG A 81 17.27 8.30 -15.24
C ARG A 81 16.66 6.90 -15.26
N ALA A 82 15.40 6.77 -14.89
CA ALA A 82 14.65 5.52 -14.90
C ALA A 82 14.11 5.14 -16.28
N ASN A 83 14.24 6.01 -17.28
CA ASN A 83 13.65 5.85 -18.62
C ASN A 83 12.14 5.58 -18.58
N ILE A 84 11.41 6.35 -17.76
CA ILE A 84 9.95 6.32 -17.68
C ILE A 84 9.36 7.70 -18.06
N PRO A 85 8.10 7.74 -18.53
CA PRO A 85 7.39 9.00 -18.73
C PRO A 85 7.31 9.82 -17.44
N MET A 86 7.23 11.15 -17.58
CA MET A 86 7.04 12.03 -16.43
C MET A 86 5.68 11.74 -15.77
N PRO A 87 5.64 11.25 -14.52
CA PRO A 87 4.38 11.05 -13.83
C PRO A 87 3.73 12.40 -13.48
N GLY A 88 2.43 12.40 -13.26
CA GLY A 88 1.74 13.57 -12.72
C GLY A 88 2.28 13.92 -11.33
N VAL A 89 2.51 15.21 -11.06
CA VAL A 89 3.08 15.67 -9.79
C VAL A 89 1.99 16.40 -8.99
N TYR A 90 1.83 16.00 -7.73
CA TYR A 90 0.79 16.52 -6.87
C TYR A 90 1.33 16.96 -5.51
N ILE A 91 0.72 17.99 -4.93
CA ILE A 91 0.94 18.39 -3.53
C ILE A 91 -0.35 18.17 -2.74
N VAL A 92 -0.22 17.48 -1.61
CA VAL A 92 -1.28 17.29 -0.63
C VAL A 92 -1.17 18.39 0.43
N PRO A 93 -2.21 19.21 0.67
CA PRO A 93 -2.17 20.31 1.64
C PRO A 93 -2.30 19.78 3.08
N SER A 94 -1.33 18.98 3.52
CA SER A 94 -1.24 18.41 4.86
C SER A 94 0.10 18.80 5.50
N PRO A 95 0.11 19.22 6.78
CA PRO A 95 1.34 19.54 7.50
C PRO A 95 2.13 18.29 7.91
N THR A 96 1.55 17.10 7.77
CA THR A 96 2.25 15.88 8.15
C THR A 96 3.08 15.34 6.99
N ALA A 97 4.31 14.95 7.26
CA ALA A 97 5.24 14.48 6.24
C ALA A 97 4.84 13.10 5.69
N ASN A 98 4.50 13.04 4.40
CA ASN A 98 4.28 11.82 3.65
C ASN A 98 4.51 12.05 2.15
N ALA A 99 4.79 10.99 1.41
CA ALA A 99 4.67 10.96 -0.05
C ALA A 99 4.20 9.58 -0.49
N PHE A 100 3.60 9.49 -1.66
CA PHE A 100 3.16 8.22 -2.23
C PHE A 100 3.14 8.28 -3.74
N ALA A 101 3.38 7.13 -4.37
CA ALA A 101 3.08 6.90 -5.77
C ALA A 101 1.75 6.17 -5.96
N THR A 102 1.09 6.45 -7.08
CA THR A 102 -0.08 5.70 -7.54
C THR A 102 -0.11 5.63 -9.06
N GLY A 103 -0.97 4.77 -9.60
CA GLY A 103 -1.06 4.51 -11.04
C GLY A 103 -0.97 3.03 -11.37
N ARG A 104 -1.47 2.69 -12.56
CA ARG A 104 -1.55 1.30 -13.05
C ARG A 104 -0.28 0.82 -13.78
N ASP A 105 0.46 1.76 -14.36
CA ASP A 105 1.69 1.54 -15.11
C ASP A 105 2.50 2.86 -15.18
N PRO A 106 3.79 2.83 -15.59
CA PRO A 106 4.61 4.03 -15.69
C PRO A 106 4.05 5.13 -16.61
N GLU A 107 3.25 4.76 -17.62
CA GLU A 107 2.61 5.69 -18.54
C GLU A 107 1.41 6.42 -17.90
N HIS A 108 0.79 5.82 -16.88
CA HIS A 108 -0.36 6.34 -16.14
C HIS A 108 -0.06 6.40 -14.64
N ALA A 109 1.05 7.06 -14.29
CA ALA A 109 1.52 7.19 -12.92
C ALA A 109 1.40 8.63 -12.38
N ALA A 110 1.27 8.73 -11.07
CA ALA A 110 1.29 9.98 -10.32
C ALA A 110 2.14 9.83 -9.06
N VAL A 111 2.84 10.90 -8.70
CA VAL A 111 3.57 11.05 -7.44
C VAL A 111 2.98 12.22 -6.69
N ALA A 112 2.60 11.98 -5.44
CA ALA A 112 2.07 12.98 -4.54
C ALA A 112 2.98 13.13 -3.32
N VAL A 113 3.24 14.37 -2.92
CA VAL A 113 3.99 14.70 -1.70
C VAL A 113 3.14 15.62 -0.83
N THR A 114 3.23 15.55 0.49
CA THR A 114 2.55 16.50 1.37
C THR A 114 3.30 17.83 1.45
N ALA A 115 2.61 18.91 1.84
CA ALA A 115 3.30 20.16 2.17
C ALA A 115 4.33 19.94 3.30
N GLY A 116 3.95 19.18 4.33
CA GLY A 116 4.83 18.88 5.47
C GLY A 116 6.11 18.13 5.11
N ILE A 117 6.12 17.25 4.10
CA ILE A 117 7.36 16.56 3.71
C ILE A 117 8.34 17.51 3.03
N LEU A 118 7.83 18.50 2.28
CA LEU A 118 8.64 19.53 1.63
C LEU A 118 9.30 20.48 2.64
N ASP A 119 8.63 20.72 3.77
CA ASP A 119 9.16 21.59 4.83
C ASP A 119 10.26 20.90 5.68
N ILE A 120 10.25 19.57 5.75
CA ILE A 120 11.07 18.80 6.71
C ILE A 120 12.26 18.12 6.03
N LEU A 121 12.09 17.63 4.80
CA LEU A 121 13.15 16.92 4.08
C LEU A 121 14.01 17.89 3.26
N PRO A 122 15.35 17.85 3.44
CA PRO A 122 16.29 18.46 2.51
C PRO A 122 16.15 17.83 1.12
N GLU A 123 16.64 18.55 0.10
CA GLU A 123 16.44 18.15 -1.29
C GLU A 123 16.97 16.75 -1.63
N ASP A 124 18.12 16.35 -1.08
CA ASP A 124 18.71 15.03 -1.30
C ASP A 124 17.92 13.90 -0.63
N GLU A 125 17.40 14.14 0.57
CA GLU A 125 16.52 13.22 1.29
C GLU A 125 15.17 13.07 0.56
N LEU A 126 14.59 14.19 0.08
CA LEU A 126 13.39 14.19 -0.72
C LEU A 126 13.60 13.47 -2.07
N GLU A 127 14.75 13.67 -2.73
CA GLU A 127 15.13 12.91 -3.92
C GLU A 127 15.20 11.40 -3.64
N GLY A 128 15.76 11.00 -2.49
CA GLY A 128 15.75 9.61 -2.04
C GLY A 128 14.34 9.03 -1.89
N VAL A 129 13.45 9.77 -1.23
CA VAL A 129 12.04 9.36 -1.03
C VAL A 129 11.29 9.26 -2.37
N ILE A 130 11.43 10.26 -3.25
CA ILE A 130 10.77 10.23 -4.55
C ILE A 130 11.33 9.07 -5.40
N ALA A 131 12.62 8.79 -5.33
CA ALA A 131 13.21 7.65 -6.04
C ALA A 131 12.67 6.30 -5.54
N HIS A 132 12.37 6.20 -4.24
CA HIS A 132 11.70 5.04 -3.66
C HIS A 132 10.27 4.89 -4.23
N GLU A 133 9.47 5.95 -4.22
CA GLU A 133 8.12 5.95 -4.78
C GLU A 133 8.09 5.65 -6.29
N LEU A 134 9.02 6.22 -7.06
CA LEU A 134 9.17 5.90 -8.48
C LEU A 134 9.58 4.45 -8.71
N THR A 135 10.35 3.85 -7.80
CA THR A 135 10.70 2.42 -7.90
C THR A 135 9.46 1.54 -7.76
N HIS A 136 8.47 1.91 -6.94
CA HIS A 136 7.20 1.19 -6.90
C HIS A 136 6.43 1.27 -8.22
N ILE A 137 6.45 2.42 -8.90
CA ILE A 137 5.85 2.57 -10.24
C ILE A 137 6.56 1.67 -11.25
N ILE A 138 7.90 1.71 -11.28
CA ILE A 138 8.74 0.91 -12.19
C ILE A 138 8.47 -0.58 -11.99
N ASN A 139 8.34 -1.02 -10.73
CA ASN A 139 8.07 -2.42 -10.38
C ASN A 139 6.60 -2.82 -10.50
N ARG A 140 5.68 -1.87 -10.76
CA ARG A 140 4.22 -2.05 -10.78
C ARG A 140 3.66 -2.54 -9.44
N ASP A 141 4.30 -2.10 -8.36
CA ASP A 141 3.89 -2.45 -7.00
C ASP A 141 2.65 -1.65 -6.57
N THR A 142 2.49 -0.41 -7.04
CA THR A 142 1.34 0.49 -6.75
C THR A 142 0.00 -0.17 -7.08
N LEU A 143 -0.11 -0.73 -8.29
CA LEU A 143 -1.30 -1.45 -8.73
C LEU A 143 -1.54 -2.68 -7.86
N THR A 144 -0.49 -3.45 -7.58
CA THR A 144 -0.63 -4.67 -6.81
C THR A 144 -1.11 -4.37 -5.38
N GLN A 145 -0.58 -3.32 -4.76
CA GLN A 145 -1.00 -2.87 -3.44
C GLN A 145 -2.45 -2.38 -3.46
N ALA A 146 -2.86 -1.61 -4.47
CA ALA A 146 -4.24 -1.14 -4.60
C ALA A 146 -5.24 -2.31 -4.74
N VAL A 147 -4.93 -3.28 -5.59
CA VAL A 147 -5.81 -4.45 -5.79
C VAL A 147 -5.84 -5.29 -4.51
N ALA A 148 -4.69 -5.54 -3.87
CA ALA A 148 -4.64 -6.28 -2.61
C ALA A 148 -5.45 -5.59 -1.50
N ALA A 149 -5.33 -4.26 -1.38
CA ALA A 149 -6.10 -3.47 -0.42
C ALA A 149 -7.61 -3.54 -0.71
N THR A 150 -8.01 -3.48 -1.98
CA THR A 150 -9.42 -3.58 -2.37
C THR A 150 -10.00 -4.96 -2.03
N VAL A 151 -9.26 -6.04 -2.30
CA VAL A 151 -9.72 -7.40 -1.97
C VAL A 151 -9.75 -7.62 -0.46
N ALA A 152 -8.74 -7.15 0.29
CA ALA A 152 -8.75 -7.19 1.75
C ALA A 152 -9.93 -6.39 2.33
N GLY A 153 -10.22 -5.21 1.77
CA GLY A 153 -11.39 -4.41 2.13
C GLY A 153 -12.71 -5.13 1.85
N ALA A 154 -12.82 -5.83 0.72
CA ALA A 154 -14.00 -6.65 0.40
C ALA A 154 -14.18 -7.81 1.38
N VAL A 155 -13.09 -8.49 1.77
CA VAL A 155 -13.11 -9.54 2.80
C VAL A 155 -13.61 -8.99 4.14
N SER A 156 -13.07 -7.85 4.57
CA SER A 156 -13.49 -7.18 5.81
C SER A 156 -14.95 -6.74 5.77
N PHE A 157 -15.41 -6.20 4.64
CA PHE A 157 -16.80 -5.81 4.43
C PHE A 157 -17.75 -7.02 4.53
N LEU A 158 -17.41 -8.15 3.91
CA LEU A 158 -18.20 -9.37 4.02
C LEU A 158 -18.24 -9.89 5.47
N ALA A 159 -17.11 -9.87 6.18
CA ALA A 159 -17.06 -10.26 7.59
C ALA A 159 -17.92 -9.35 8.48
N GLN A 160 -17.93 -8.04 8.21
CA GLN A 160 -18.75 -7.08 8.95
C GLN A 160 -20.25 -7.23 8.63
N MET A 161 -20.62 -7.43 7.37
CA MET A 161 -21.99 -7.71 6.96
C MET A 161 -22.52 -8.99 7.61
N LEU A 162 -21.69 -10.03 7.66
CA LEU A 162 -22.01 -11.29 8.34
C LEU A 162 -22.24 -11.08 9.84
N SER A 163 -21.37 -10.29 10.48
CA SER A 163 -21.52 -9.90 11.89
C SER A 163 -22.83 -9.16 12.14
N TYR A 164 -23.18 -8.21 11.27
CA TYR A 164 -24.44 -7.48 11.35
C TYR A 164 -25.65 -8.41 11.15
N SER A 165 -25.58 -9.33 10.18
CA SER A 165 -26.65 -10.31 9.95
C SER A 165 -26.87 -11.25 11.14
N MET A 166 -25.82 -11.62 11.88
CA MET A 166 -25.95 -12.41 13.10
C MET A 166 -26.60 -11.63 14.26
N TRP A 167 -26.33 -10.32 14.36
CA TRP A 167 -26.83 -9.48 15.45
C TRP A 167 -28.24 -8.93 15.20
N PHE A 168 -28.60 -8.64 13.95
CA PHE A 168 -29.85 -7.98 13.58
C PHE A 168 -30.78 -8.82 12.69
N GLY A 169 -30.27 -9.90 12.07
CA GLY A 169 -31.01 -10.76 11.14
C GLY A 169 -31.77 -11.91 11.83
N GLY A 170 -32.42 -11.63 12.97
CA GLY A 170 -33.25 -12.51 13.79
C GLY A 170 -33.53 -13.91 13.23
N GLY A 171 -33.07 -14.94 13.95
CA GLY A 171 -33.12 -16.33 13.53
C GLY A 171 -34.47 -16.81 13.00
N SER A 172 -34.52 -17.12 11.71
CA SER A 172 -35.50 -18.07 11.16
C SER A 172 -34.98 -19.48 11.40
N ARG A 173 -35.62 -20.17 12.35
CA ARG A 173 -35.43 -21.59 12.68
C ARG A 173 -36.00 -22.52 11.60
N ASP A 174 -35.55 -22.42 10.35
CA ASP A 174 -35.81 -23.47 9.36
C ASP A 174 -34.52 -24.19 8.97
N ASN A 175 -34.54 -25.47 9.29
CA ASN A 175 -33.40 -26.26 9.75
C ASN A 175 -32.79 -27.12 8.64
N GLU A 176 -32.56 -26.56 7.43
CA GLU A 176 -31.99 -27.34 6.30
C GLU A 176 -30.91 -26.61 5.49
N ARG A 177 -30.63 -25.33 5.78
CA ARG A 177 -29.54 -24.56 5.13
C ARG A 177 -28.71 -23.74 6.14
N GLY A 178 -28.60 -24.21 7.37
CA GLY A 178 -27.87 -23.53 8.44
C GLY A 178 -26.37 -23.76 8.32
N GLY A 179 -25.63 -22.79 7.78
CA GLY A 179 -24.17 -22.75 7.89
C GLY A 179 -23.74 -22.87 9.36
N ASN A 180 -22.72 -23.68 9.64
CA ASN A 180 -22.24 -23.93 11.01
C ASN A 180 -21.93 -22.58 11.70
N PRO A 181 -22.66 -22.18 12.76
CA PRO A 181 -22.47 -20.89 13.41
C PRO A 181 -21.04 -20.72 13.99
N LEU A 182 -20.39 -21.82 14.36
CA LEU A 182 -18.97 -21.80 14.75
C LEU A 182 -18.04 -21.55 13.55
N GLY A 183 -18.38 -22.09 12.37
CA GLY A 183 -17.64 -21.84 11.13
C GLY A 183 -17.79 -20.41 10.61
N VAL A 184 -18.99 -19.84 10.76
CA VAL A 184 -19.28 -18.43 10.47
C VAL A 184 -18.46 -17.52 11.40
N LEU A 185 -18.49 -17.77 12.71
CA LEU A 185 -17.72 -17.00 13.69
C LEU A 185 -16.21 -17.09 13.45
N ALA A 186 -15.70 -18.30 13.16
CA ALA A 186 -14.30 -18.50 12.80
C ALA A 186 -13.92 -17.71 11.53
N THR A 187 -14.79 -17.67 10.53
CA THR A 187 -14.55 -16.92 9.29
C THR A 187 -14.47 -15.42 9.56
N VAL A 188 -15.41 -14.87 10.33
CA VAL A 188 -15.39 -13.44 10.71
C VAL A 188 -14.11 -13.06 11.45
N LEU A 189 -13.65 -13.92 12.35
CA LEU A 189 -12.48 -13.63 13.18
C LEU A 189 -11.16 -13.80 12.41
N PHE A 190 -11.02 -14.91 11.68
CA PHE A 190 -9.74 -15.31 11.10
C PHE A 190 -9.52 -14.84 9.66
N ALA A 191 -10.57 -14.62 8.87
CA ALA A 191 -10.40 -14.20 7.48
C ALA A 191 -9.71 -12.83 7.34
N PRO A 192 -10.08 -11.78 8.11
CA PRO A 192 -9.38 -10.50 8.06
C PRO A 192 -7.91 -10.65 8.48
N ILE A 193 -7.64 -11.42 9.54
CA ILE A 193 -6.27 -11.69 10.02
C ILE A 193 -5.44 -12.38 8.93
N ALA A 194 -6.00 -13.39 8.27
CA ALA A 194 -5.34 -14.11 7.19
C ALA A 194 -5.04 -13.19 6.00
N ALA A 195 -6.02 -12.39 5.57
CA ALA A 195 -5.85 -11.42 4.49
C ALA A 195 -4.74 -10.41 4.81
N THR A 196 -4.73 -9.86 6.03
CA THR A 196 -3.70 -8.95 6.51
C THR A 196 -2.32 -9.61 6.50
N ILE A 197 -2.16 -10.81 7.08
CA ILE A 197 -0.87 -11.51 7.10
C ILE A 197 -0.33 -11.74 5.67
N ILE A 198 -1.19 -12.15 4.74
CA ILE A 198 -0.84 -12.35 3.33
C ILE A 198 -0.37 -11.04 2.68
N GLN A 199 -1.08 -9.94 2.93
CA GLN A 199 -0.71 -8.61 2.43
C GLN A 199 0.65 -8.15 2.96
N LEU A 200 0.88 -8.31 4.27
CA LEU A 200 2.08 -7.87 4.97
C LEU A 200 3.35 -8.65 4.57
N ALA A 201 3.22 -9.95 4.34
CA ALA A 201 4.35 -10.79 3.94
C ALA A 201 4.96 -10.34 2.60
N ILE A 202 4.13 -9.80 1.70
CA ILE A 202 4.55 -9.41 0.36
C ILE A 202 4.94 -7.94 0.29
N SER A 203 4.33 -7.06 1.10
CA SER A 203 4.73 -5.64 1.17
C SER A 203 6.19 -5.48 1.62
N ARG A 204 6.61 -6.18 2.68
CA ARG A 204 7.97 -6.04 3.24
C ARG A 204 9.09 -6.29 2.23
N THR A 205 8.94 -7.32 1.39
CA THR A 205 9.97 -7.63 0.38
C THR A 205 10.04 -6.54 -0.70
N ARG A 206 8.92 -5.86 -0.98
CA ARG A 206 8.85 -4.77 -1.95
C ARG A 206 9.50 -3.50 -1.43
N GLU A 207 9.35 -3.19 -0.15
CA GLU A 207 10.01 -2.05 0.48
C GLU A 207 11.53 -2.12 0.34
N PHE A 208 12.15 -3.27 0.65
CA PHE A 208 13.59 -3.46 0.44
C PHE A 208 14.00 -3.39 -1.04
N SER A 209 13.14 -3.88 -1.94
CA SER A 209 13.36 -3.76 -3.39
C SER A 209 13.29 -2.31 -3.86
N ALA A 210 12.38 -1.52 -3.27
CA ALA A 210 12.21 -0.10 -3.57
C ALA A 210 13.37 0.72 -3.01
N ASP A 211 13.85 0.42 -1.81
CA ASP A 211 15.07 1.01 -1.23
C ASP A 211 16.30 0.76 -2.10
N ALA A 212 16.48 -0.49 -2.54
CA ALA A 212 17.59 -0.83 -3.43
C ALA A 212 17.48 -0.16 -4.80
N GLY A 213 16.26 0.04 -5.32
CA GLY A 213 16.04 0.78 -6.57
C GLY A 213 16.29 2.28 -6.41
N ALA A 214 15.84 2.88 -5.31
CA ALA A 214 16.11 4.27 -4.96
C ALA A 214 17.61 4.53 -4.83
N ALA A 215 18.34 3.64 -4.15
CA ALA A 215 19.79 3.71 -4.03
C ALA A 215 20.49 3.69 -5.40
N LYS A 216 20.03 2.84 -6.33
CA LYS A 216 20.56 2.77 -7.70
C LYS A 216 20.21 4.01 -8.52
N LEU A 217 18.99 4.52 -8.40
CA LEU A 217 18.49 5.63 -9.21
C LEU A 217 19.11 6.98 -8.79
N THR A 218 19.29 7.17 -7.48
CA THR A 218 19.91 8.37 -6.91
C THR A 218 21.43 8.28 -6.91
N GLY A 219 21.99 7.09 -6.70
CA GLY A 219 23.40 6.88 -6.36
C GLY A 219 23.73 7.29 -4.92
N ASN A 220 22.72 7.53 -4.08
CA ASN A 220 22.89 8.06 -2.72
C ASN A 220 21.97 7.33 -1.72
N PRO A 221 22.27 6.06 -1.38
CA PRO A 221 21.49 5.30 -0.38
C PRO A 221 21.44 5.99 0.99
N ARG A 222 22.49 6.73 1.37
CA ARG A 222 22.57 7.41 2.67
C ARG A 222 21.54 8.54 2.80
N ALA A 223 21.20 9.23 1.71
CA ALA A 223 20.14 10.25 1.74
C ALA A 223 18.78 9.64 2.07
N LEU A 224 18.42 8.51 1.46
CA LEU A 224 17.17 7.80 1.80
C LEU A 224 17.20 7.31 3.25
N ALA A 225 18.33 6.78 3.73
CA ALA A 225 18.45 6.35 5.12
C ALA A 225 18.22 7.51 6.11
N ARG A 226 18.79 8.71 5.86
CA ARG A 226 18.53 9.90 6.67
C ARG A 226 17.08 10.35 6.59
N ALA A 227 16.48 10.31 5.39
CA ALA A 227 15.08 10.66 5.18
C ALA A 227 14.17 9.78 6.06
N LEU A 228 14.39 8.46 6.05
CA LEU A 228 13.62 7.52 6.86
C LEU A 228 13.74 7.82 8.37
N GLN A 229 14.96 8.06 8.87
CA GLN A 229 15.17 8.44 10.27
C GLN A 229 14.48 9.76 10.65
N ARG A 230 14.50 10.75 9.74
CA ARG A 230 13.88 12.05 9.97
C ARG A 230 12.35 11.96 9.97
N LEU A 231 11.79 11.24 9.00
CA LEU A 231 10.36 10.98 8.94
C LEU A 231 9.90 10.22 10.19
N GLU A 232 10.69 9.26 10.69
CA GLU A 232 10.31 8.47 11.88
C GLU A 232 10.29 9.34 13.13
N SER A 233 11.33 10.15 13.32
CA SER A 233 11.38 11.08 14.44
C SER A 233 10.26 12.12 14.42
N THR A 234 9.84 12.55 13.22
CA THR A 234 8.71 13.46 13.00
C THR A 234 7.37 12.77 13.28
N ALA A 235 7.17 11.55 12.77
CA ALA A 235 5.92 10.80 12.94
C ALA A 235 5.61 10.48 14.41
N ARG A 236 6.66 10.31 15.24
CA ARG A 236 6.51 10.16 16.70
C ARG A 236 5.98 11.43 17.39
N GLN A 237 6.18 12.60 16.79
CA GLN A 237 5.76 13.89 17.35
C GLN A 237 4.42 14.36 16.81
N MET A 238 4.07 13.99 15.58
CA MET A 238 2.81 14.33 14.91
C MET A 238 2.20 13.11 14.24
N PRO A 239 1.47 12.25 14.98
CA PRO A 239 0.85 11.07 14.40
C PRO A 239 -0.24 11.44 13.39
N LEU A 240 -0.20 10.79 12.22
CA LEU A 240 -1.24 10.89 11.20
C LEU A 240 -2.54 10.24 11.68
N ASN A 241 -3.65 10.98 11.65
CA ASN A 241 -4.98 10.37 11.59
C ASN A 241 -5.26 9.96 10.14
N ALA A 242 -4.61 8.88 9.68
CA ALA A 242 -4.83 8.32 8.35
C ALA A 242 -6.05 7.39 8.34
N ASN A 243 -6.76 7.35 7.22
CA ASN A 243 -7.80 6.35 7.01
C ASN A 243 -7.13 4.96 6.87
N PRO A 244 -7.52 3.94 7.66
CA PRO A 244 -6.91 2.61 7.62
C PRO A 244 -6.86 1.96 6.22
N ALA A 245 -7.82 2.29 5.34
CA ALA A 245 -7.84 1.78 3.97
C ALA A 245 -6.70 2.32 3.09
N PHE A 246 -6.06 3.43 3.49
CA PHE A 246 -4.98 4.12 2.76
C PHE A 246 -3.66 4.11 3.54
N GLU A 247 -3.58 3.35 4.62
CA GLU A 247 -2.34 3.12 5.39
C GLU A 247 -1.18 2.61 4.51
N PRO A 248 -1.38 1.74 3.50
CA PRO A 248 -0.29 1.30 2.62
C PRO A 248 0.34 2.40 1.75
N LEU A 249 -0.23 3.61 1.74
CA LEU A 249 0.31 4.79 1.04
C LEU A 249 1.12 5.70 1.97
N LEU A 250 1.40 5.27 3.20
CA LEU A 250 2.20 6.04 4.14
C LEU A 250 3.65 5.56 4.10
N ILE A 251 4.62 6.47 4.03
CA ILE A 251 6.05 6.09 4.08
C ILE A 251 6.40 5.54 5.47
N ILE A 252 5.80 6.13 6.51
CA ILE A 252 6.04 5.77 7.91
C ILE A 252 4.71 5.66 8.65
N HIS A 253 4.62 4.62 9.47
CA HIS A 253 3.44 4.36 10.30
C HIS A 253 3.43 5.26 11.55
N PRO A 254 2.31 5.92 11.89
CA PRO A 254 2.12 6.52 13.21
C PRO A 254 2.03 5.40 14.24
N ILE A 255 3.01 5.31 15.15
CA ILE A 255 3.06 4.23 16.14
C ILE A 255 1.80 4.27 17.02
N SER A 256 0.98 3.22 16.96
CA SER A 256 -0.03 2.93 17.97
C SER A 256 0.19 1.52 18.54
N GLY A 257 1.00 1.41 19.61
CA GLY A 257 0.94 0.30 20.57
C GLY A 257 1.98 -0.83 20.45
N GLN A 258 2.60 -1.14 21.60
CA GLN A 258 3.50 -2.24 21.97
C GLN A 258 3.49 -3.52 21.07
N PHE A 259 4.70 -4.07 20.86
CA PHE A 259 5.14 -5.46 20.52
C PHE A 259 4.37 -6.26 19.43
N LEU A 260 3.04 -6.23 19.43
CA LEU A 260 2.17 -6.79 18.40
C LEU A 260 2.00 -5.87 17.19
N GLY A 261 2.19 -4.55 17.34
CA GLY A 261 2.15 -3.59 16.23
C GLY A 261 3.13 -3.93 15.11
N ASN A 262 4.33 -4.39 15.46
CA ASN A 262 5.41 -4.74 14.51
C ASN A 262 5.10 -5.98 13.65
N LEU A 263 4.17 -6.84 14.07
CA LEU A 263 3.73 -7.99 13.27
C LEU A 263 2.66 -7.61 12.25
N PHE A 264 1.94 -6.51 12.50
CA PHE A 264 0.88 -5.99 11.64
C PHE A 264 1.27 -4.73 10.85
N SER A 265 2.50 -4.23 10.99
CA SER A 265 3.01 -3.10 10.20
C SER A 265 3.20 -3.47 8.72
N SER A 266 2.56 -2.69 7.85
CA SER A 266 2.68 -2.70 6.39
C SER A 266 4.10 -2.47 5.88
N HIS A 267 4.93 -1.77 6.65
CA HIS A 267 6.35 -1.52 6.36
C HIS A 267 7.28 -2.29 7.32
N PRO A 268 8.46 -2.75 6.85
CA PRO A 268 9.52 -3.22 7.73
C PRO A 268 9.94 -2.14 8.72
N VAL A 269 10.52 -2.56 9.85
CA VAL A 269 11.10 -1.63 10.83
C VAL A 269 12.13 -0.73 10.15
N THR A 270 12.06 0.57 10.45
CA THR A 270 12.90 1.60 9.84
C THR A 270 14.38 1.27 9.97
N GLU A 271 14.78 0.75 11.13
CA GLU A 271 16.16 0.38 11.43
C GLU A 271 16.71 -0.66 10.45
N ALA A 272 15.91 -1.67 10.08
CA ALA A 272 16.33 -2.70 9.14
C ALA A 272 16.51 -2.15 7.72
N ARG A 273 15.65 -1.21 7.30
CA ARG A 273 15.77 -0.53 6.00
C ARG A 273 17.00 0.36 5.95
N VAL A 274 17.24 1.13 7.02
CA VAL A 274 18.43 1.96 7.20
C VAL A 274 19.71 1.11 7.14
N GLU A 275 19.75 -0.01 7.86
CA GLU A 275 20.89 -0.92 7.83
C GLU A 275 21.17 -1.46 6.42
N ALA A 276 20.13 -1.93 5.72
CA ALA A 276 20.26 -2.41 4.35
C ALA A 276 20.78 -1.34 3.38
N LEU A 277 20.33 -0.09 3.52
CA LEU A 277 20.80 1.04 2.72
C LEU A 277 22.28 1.37 3.00
N LEU A 278 22.70 1.35 4.25
CA LEU A 278 24.10 1.57 4.62
C LEU A 278 25.02 0.44 4.13
N GLN A 279 24.54 -0.81 4.11
CA GLN A 279 25.26 -1.92 3.49
C GLN A 279 25.42 -1.73 1.97
N LEU A 280 24.36 -1.29 1.27
CA LEU A 280 24.41 -0.98 -0.16
C LEU A 280 25.41 0.15 -0.46
N GLU A 281 25.48 1.15 0.42
CA GLU A 281 26.46 2.22 0.30
C GLU A 281 27.90 1.70 0.36
N GLY A 282 28.20 0.84 1.33
CA GLY A 282 29.52 0.21 1.44
C GLY A 282 29.91 -0.55 0.16
N GLN A 283 28.94 -1.21 -0.48
CA GLN A 283 29.15 -1.91 -1.75
C GLN A 283 29.43 -0.95 -2.92
N LEU A 284 28.73 0.19 -2.97
CA LEU A 284 28.94 1.20 -4.01
C LEU A 284 30.31 1.88 -3.89
N ILE A 285 30.80 2.11 -2.67
CA ILE A 285 32.13 2.70 -2.42
C ILE A 285 33.26 1.71 -2.76
N SER A 286 33.00 0.40 -2.66
CA SER A 286 33.98 -0.66 -2.93
C SER A 286 34.17 -1.02 -4.41
N ARG A 287 33.41 -0.40 -5.32
CA ARG A 287 33.45 -0.63 -6.78
C ARG A 287 34.12 0.53 -7.50
#